data_AF-A0A6M0AUV4-F1
#
_entry.id   AF-A0A6M0AUV4-F1
#
_cell.length_a   1.000
_cell.length_b   1.000
_cell.length_c   1.000
_cell.angle_alpha   90.00
_cell.angle_beta   90.00
_cell.angle_gamma   90.00
#
_symmetry.space_group_name_H-M   'P 1'
#
loop_
_entity.id
_entity.type
_entity.pdbx_description
1 polymer ?
#
loop_
_entity_poly.entity_id
_entity_poly.type
_entity_poly.pdbx_seq_one_letter_code
_entity_poly.pdbx_strand_id
1 'polypeptide(L)'
;LALPLWVRVILAYVIKDFCYYVAHWWMHHNDYLWQTHLWHHSIQKLWWLAAQRTSFTSRFLFQVGFLAFPILEIPPEVMFYLGLFGALHENWTHSNAKWRSWMGLLEWIFVTPRYHSLHHTQVGAYNMGSYFTIFDRLFGTYLNPDSVNPDEQTFGVVDPPINWQKVVGI
;
A
#
# COMPACT_ATOMS: atom_id res chain seq x y z
N LEU A 1 9.17 14.75 23.84
CA LEU A 1 8.89 15.80 22.81
C LEU A 1 7.81 16.79 23.28
N ALA A 2 7.95 18.10 23.00
CA ALA A 2 7.00 19.14 23.43
C ALA A 2 5.73 19.25 22.54
N LEU A 3 5.53 18.34 21.58
CA LEU A 3 4.39 18.37 20.67
C LEU A 3 3.15 17.67 21.27
N PRO A 4 1.93 18.20 21.07
CA PRO A 4 0.69 17.49 21.42
C PRO A 4 0.63 16.10 20.80
N LEU A 5 0.03 15.12 21.50
CA LEU A 5 -0.02 13.73 21.04
C LEU A 5 -0.62 13.60 19.62
N TRP A 6 -1.70 14.33 19.32
CA TRP A 6 -2.35 14.26 18.01
C TRP A 6 -1.42 14.73 16.86
N VAL A 7 -0.57 15.73 17.10
CA VAL A 7 0.44 16.18 16.12
C VAL A 7 1.46 15.07 15.89
N ARG A 8 1.94 14.45 16.97
CA ARG A 8 2.91 13.35 16.90
C ARG A 8 2.35 12.15 16.15
N VAL A 9 1.08 11.82 16.36
CA VAL A 9 0.37 10.75 15.63
C VAL A 9 0.27 11.07 14.13
N ILE A 10 -0.13 12.29 13.76
CA ILE A 10 -0.18 12.70 12.35
C ILE A 10 1.20 12.60 11.71
N LEU A 11 2.24 13.13 12.37
CA LEU A 11 3.62 13.04 11.89
C LEU A 11 4.08 11.59 11.72
N ALA A 12 3.78 10.73 12.69
CA ALA A 12 4.12 9.30 12.62
C ALA A 12 3.46 8.62 11.41
N TYR A 13 2.20 8.93 11.11
CA TYR A 13 1.50 8.40 9.93
C TYR A 13 2.07 8.92 8.62
N VAL A 14 2.35 10.21 8.53
CA VAL A 14 2.92 10.80 7.31
C VAL A 14 4.31 10.21 7.03
N ILE A 15 5.15 10.05 8.05
CA ILE A 15 6.47 9.41 7.92
C ILE A 15 6.30 7.93 7.55
N LYS A 16 5.41 7.20 8.22
CA LYS A 16 5.15 5.78 7.92
C LYS A 16 4.69 5.59 6.48
N ASP A 17 3.74 6.39 6.02
CA ASP A 17 3.19 6.32 4.67
C ASP A 17 4.24 6.72 3.62
N PHE A 18 5.09 7.72 3.91
CA PHE A 18 6.23 8.05 3.03
C PHE A 18 7.22 6.88 2.92
N CYS A 19 7.62 6.28 4.04
CA CYS A 19 8.50 5.11 4.03
C CYS A 19 7.88 3.94 3.26
N TYR A 20 6.56 3.73 3.41
CA TYR A 20 5.85 2.72 2.64
C TYR A 20 5.92 3.03 1.14
N TYR A 21 5.58 4.26 0.75
CA TYR A 21 5.61 4.71 -0.64
C TYR A 21 7.00 4.49 -1.26
N VAL A 22 8.09 4.85 -0.57
CA VAL A 22 9.46 4.66 -1.06
C VAL A 22 9.80 3.17 -1.22
N ALA A 23 9.46 2.35 -0.22
CA ALA A 23 9.68 0.90 -0.31
C ALA A 23 8.90 0.28 -1.48
N HIS A 24 7.65 0.72 -1.67
CA HIS A 24 6.79 0.28 -2.74
C HIS A 24 7.36 0.68 -4.11
N TRP A 25 7.74 1.95 -4.25
CA TRP A 25 8.38 2.47 -5.44
C TRP A 25 9.63 1.68 -5.81
N TRP A 26 10.52 1.40 -4.86
CA TRP A 26 11.69 0.56 -5.11
C TRP A 26 11.36 -0.85 -5.55
N MET A 27 10.32 -1.48 -4.98
CA MET A 27 9.89 -2.81 -5.42
C MET A 27 9.38 -2.81 -6.86
N HIS A 28 8.80 -1.71 -7.35
CA HIS A 28 8.34 -1.59 -8.74
C HIS A 28 9.42 -1.12 -9.73
N HIS A 29 10.54 -0.57 -9.23
CA HIS A 29 11.60 0.03 -10.05
C HIS A 29 12.96 -0.66 -9.92
N ASN A 30 13.02 -1.82 -9.27
CA ASN A 30 14.23 -2.63 -9.13
C ASN A 30 13.89 -4.12 -9.26
N ASP A 31 14.49 -4.81 -10.23
CA ASP A 31 14.18 -6.20 -10.55
C ASP A 31 14.41 -7.18 -9.39
N TYR A 32 15.39 -6.91 -8.52
CA TYR A 32 15.67 -7.73 -7.34
C TYR A 32 14.61 -7.53 -6.27
N LEU A 33 14.25 -6.28 -5.97
CA LEU A 33 13.21 -5.99 -4.98
C LEU A 33 11.82 -6.38 -5.49
N TRP A 34 11.62 -6.34 -6.80
CA TRP A 34 10.40 -6.83 -7.44
C TRP A 34 10.12 -8.30 -7.13
N GLN A 35 11.14 -9.17 -7.07
CA GLN A 35 10.93 -10.58 -6.71
C GLN A 35 10.25 -10.75 -5.34
N THR A 36 10.53 -9.83 -4.42
CA THR A 36 9.92 -9.83 -3.09
C THR A 36 8.42 -9.47 -3.15
N HIS A 37 8.01 -8.70 -4.15
CA HIS A 37 6.65 -8.16 -4.30
C HIS A 37 5.83 -8.85 -5.41
N LEU A 38 6.48 -9.62 -6.29
CA LEU A 38 5.86 -10.36 -7.38
C LEU A 38 4.74 -11.31 -6.89
N TRP A 39 4.95 -11.96 -5.74
CA TRP A 39 3.92 -12.81 -5.17
C TRP A 39 2.69 -12.01 -4.72
N HIS A 40 2.84 -10.76 -4.31
CA HIS A 40 1.69 -9.89 -4.04
C HIS A 40 0.91 -9.59 -5.32
N HIS A 41 1.60 -9.23 -6.39
CA HIS A 41 1.01 -8.84 -7.67
C HIS A 41 0.53 -9.99 -8.56
N SER A 42 0.75 -11.25 -8.21
CA SER A 42 0.31 -12.39 -9.05
C SER A 42 -1.20 -12.70 -8.92
N ILE A 43 -1.92 -11.91 -8.14
CA ILE A 43 -3.34 -12.12 -7.86
C ILE A 43 -4.19 -11.74 -9.07
N GLN A 44 -4.96 -12.69 -9.59
CA GLN A 44 -5.82 -12.51 -10.77
C GLN A 44 -7.18 -11.86 -10.45
N LYS A 45 -7.57 -11.83 -9.18
CA LYS A 45 -8.79 -11.18 -8.70
C LYS A 45 -8.53 -10.63 -7.32
N LEU A 46 -8.67 -9.33 -7.12
CA LEU A 46 -8.55 -8.73 -5.79
C LEU A 46 -9.67 -9.17 -4.87
N TRP A 47 -9.34 -9.27 -3.58
CA TRP A 47 -10.24 -9.55 -2.48
C TRP A 47 -9.54 -9.12 -1.18
N TRP A 48 -10.29 -8.86 -0.12
CA TRP A 48 -9.76 -8.14 1.05
C TRP A 48 -8.48 -8.73 1.69
N LEU A 49 -8.35 -10.05 1.90
CA LEU A 49 -7.08 -10.61 2.45
C LEU A 49 -5.97 -10.77 1.41
N ALA A 50 -6.14 -10.33 0.16
CA ALA A 50 -5.03 -10.17 -0.78
C ALA A 50 -3.93 -9.27 -0.20
N ALA A 51 -4.29 -8.32 0.67
CA ALA A 51 -3.34 -7.51 1.45
C ALA A 51 -2.33 -8.35 2.26
N GLN A 52 -2.72 -9.56 2.67
CA GLN A 52 -1.88 -10.46 3.47
C GLN A 52 -1.04 -11.42 2.59
N ARG A 53 -1.28 -11.48 1.27
CA ARG A 53 -0.49 -12.27 0.34
C ARG A 53 0.78 -11.49 -0.02
N THR A 54 1.78 -11.59 0.85
CA THR A 54 3.03 -10.83 0.77
C THR A 54 4.18 -11.71 1.25
N SER A 55 5.37 -11.55 0.66
CA SER A 55 6.56 -12.25 1.16
C SER A 55 7.02 -11.70 2.51
N PHE A 56 7.83 -12.46 3.24
CA PHE A 56 8.42 -11.99 4.50
C PHE A 56 9.28 -10.72 4.29
N THR A 57 10.14 -10.73 3.28
CA THR A 57 11.01 -9.59 2.93
C THR A 57 10.19 -8.35 2.59
N SER A 58 9.18 -8.47 1.73
CA SER A 58 8.32 -7.31 1.39
C SER A 58 7.57 -6.80 2.62
N ARG A 59 7.06 -7.69 3.47
CA ARG A 59 6.39 -7.30 4.72
C ARG A 59 7.32 -6.52 5.63
N PHE A 60 8.55 -6.98 5.80
CA PHE A 60 9.57 -6.30 6.61
C PHE A 60 9.90 -4.91 6.07
N LEU A 61 10.12 -4.78 4.76
CA LEU A 61 10.42 -3.50 4.11
C LEU A 61 9.27 -2.49 4.32
N PHE A 62 8.01 -2.92 4.25
CA PHE A 62 6.86 -2.06 4.54
C PHE A 62 6.72 -1.67 6.03
N GLN A 63 7.38 -2.37 6.96
CA GLN A 63 7.32 -2.03 8.39
C GLN A 63 8.34 -0.98 8.83
N VAL A 64 9.33 -0.61 8.02
CA VAL A 64 10.42 0.31 8.43
C VAL A 64 9.88 1.64 8.98
N GLY A 65 8.79 2.16 8.41
CA GLY A 65 8.15 3.40 8.86
C GLY A 65 7.62 3.36 10.30
N PHE A 66 7.40 2.17 10.88
CA PHE A 66 6.99 2.06 12.29
C PHE A 66 8.07 2.54 13.27
N LEU A 67 9.34 2.64 12.85
CA LEU A 67 10.40 3.21 13.69
C LEU A 67 10.12 4.67 14.09
N ALA A 68 9.30 5.40 13.32
CA ALA A 68 8.86 6.75 13.67
C ALA A 68 8.05 6.82 14.97
N PHE A 69 7.35 5.74 15.35
CA PHE A 69 6.45 5.72 16.50
C PHE A 69 7.21 5.82 17.83
N PRO A 70 8.22 4.98 18.12
CA PRO A 70 9.03 5.15 19.33
C PRO A 70 9.84 6.46 19.31
N ILE A 71 10.35 6.89 18.15
CA ILE A 71 11.08 8.18 18.01
C ILE A 71 10.18 9.36 18.40
N LEU A 72 8.90 9.31 18.03
CA LEU A 72 7.91 10.34 18.37
C LEU A 72 7.24 10.11 19.73
N GLU A 73 7.74 9.17 20.54
CA GLU A 73 7.22 8.85 21.87
C GLU A 73 5.71 8.55 21.85
N ILE A 74 5.23 7.86 20.81
CA ILE A 74 3.83 7.43 20.71
C ILE A 74 3.59 6.32 21.75
N PRO A 75 2.57 6.45 22.62
CA PRO A 75 2.29 5.42 23.61
C PRO A 75 1.97 4.06 22.97
N PRO A 76 2.41 2.93 23.56
CA PRO A 76 2.21 1.59 22.98
C PRO A 76 0.73 1.26 22.70
N GLU A 77 -0.18 1.69 23.57
CA GLU A 77 -1.62 1.51 23.39
C GLU A 77 -2.14 2.25 22.15
N VAL A 78 -1.63 3.46 21.90
CA VAL A 78 -1.96 4.24 20.70
C VAL A 78 -1.38 3.54 19.47
N MET A 79 -0.13 3.06 19.54
CA MET A 79 0.49 2.28 18.47
C MET A 79 -0.32 1.02 18.11
N PHE A 80 -0.90 0.32 19.09
CA PHE A 80 -1.77 -0.83 18.85
C PHE A 80 -3.01 -0.45 18.04
N TYR A 81 -3.75 0.59 18.44
CA TYR A 81 -4.94 1.04 17.71
C TYR A 81 -4.62 1.51 16.30
N LEU A 82 -3.48 2.20 16.14
CA LEU A 82 -3.01 2.67 14.84
C LEU A 82 -2.59 1.50 13.94
N GLY A 83 -1.92 0.48 14.49
CA GLY A 83 -1.60 -0.76 13.79
C GLY A 83 -2.86 -1.50 13.32
N LEU A 84 -3.89 -1.58 14.19
CA LEU A 84 -5.18 -2.19 13.84
C LEU A 84 -5.89 -1.40 12.72
N PHE A 85 -5.96 -0.08 12.82
CA PHE A 85 -6.49 0.77 11.76
C PHE A 85 -5.72 0.57 10.46
N GLY A 86 -4.38 0.49 10.55
CA GLY A 86 -3.50 0.24 9.42
C GLY A 86 -3.84 -1.06 8.69
N ALA A 87 -3.97 -2.15 9.44
CA ALA A 87 -4.34 -3.45 8.90
C ALA A 87 -5.75 -3.43 8.27
N LEU A 88 -6.73 -2.79 8.91
CA LEU A 88 -8.08 -2.67 8.36
C LEU A 88 -8.09 -1.86 7.05
N HIS A 89 -7.35 -0.76 6.99
CA HIS A 89 -7.21 0.06 5.79
C HIS A 89 -6.54 -0.73 4.65
N GLU A 90 -5.43 -1.41 4.92
CA GLU A 90 -4.74 -2.26 3.93
C GLU A 90 -5.67 -3.36 3.37
N ASN A 91 -6.43 -4.05 4.23
CA ASN A 91 -7.39 -5.05 3.74
C ASN A 91 -8.55 -4.41 2.96
N TRP A 92 -8.98 -3.21 3.37
CA TRP A 92 -10.04 -2.47 2.69
C TRP A 92 -9.62 -2.04 1.28
N THR A 93 -8.42 -1.50 1.10
CA THR A 93 -7.92 -1.09 -0.23
C THR A 93 -7.75 -2.26 -1.20
N HIS A 94 -7.62 -3.49 -0.70
CA HIS A 94 -7.57 -4.71 -1.52
C HIS A 94 -8.95 -5.35 -1.75
N SER A 95 -10.03 -4.79 -1.19
CA SER A 95 -11.36 -5.33 -1.38
C SER A 95 -11.85 -5.16 -2.83
N ASN A 96 -12.63 -6.12 -3.31
CA ASN A 96 -13.37 -5.98 -4.58
C ASN A 96 -14.66 -5.16 -4.39
N ALA A 97 -14.54 -4.04 -3.69
CA ALA A 97 -15.67 -3.15 -3.45
C ALA A 97 -15.92 -2.30 -4.71
N LYS A 98 -17.16 -2.29 -5.21
CA LYS A 98 -17.58 -1.40 -6.29
C LYS A 98 -17.60 0.04 -5.80
N TRP A 99 -16.46 0.71 -5.88
CA TRP A 99 -16.27 2.10 -5.51
C TRP A 99 -16.80 3.01 -6.61
N ARG A 100 -17.73 3.92 -6.28
CA ARG A 100 -18.34 4.82 -7.27
C ARG A 100 -17.50 6.08 -7.45
N SER A 101 -17.52 6.65 -8.66
CA SER A 101 -16.72 7.85 -9.01
C SER A 101 -17.04 9.10 -8.18
N TRP A 102 -18.28 9.27 -7.71
CA TRP A 102 -18.63 10.38 -6.79
C TRP A 102 -17.93 10.29 -5.42
N MET A 103 -17.44 9.10 -5.05
CA MET A 103 -16.61 8.90 -3.86
C MET A 103 -15.14 9.25 -4.13
N GLY A 104 -14.79 9.67 -5.36
CA GLY A 104 -13.46 10.09 -5.77
C GLY A 104 -12.96 11.35 -5.07
N LEU A 105 -13.82 12.13 -4.41
CA LEU A 105 -13.38 13.20 -3.52
C LEU A 105 -12.49 12.67 -2.38
N LEU A 106 -12.75 11.44 -1.89
CA LEU A 106 -11.91 10.81 -0.88
C LEU A 106 -10.51 10.45 -1.43
N GLU A 107 -10.39 10.21 -2.74
CA GLU A 107 -9.12 9.86 -3.42
C GLU A 107 -8.16 11.05 -3.55
N TRP A 108 -8.59 12.25 -3.19
CA TRP A 108 -7.68 13.38 -3.00
C TRP A 108 -6.83 13.25 -1.76
N ILE A 109 -7.28 12.47 -0.78
CA ILE A 109 -6.61 12.31 0.51
C ILE A 109 -6.20 10.85 0.70
N PHE A 110 -7.13 9.92 0.58
CA PHE A 110 -6.96 8.52 0.93
C PHE A 110 -6.85 7.60 -0.27
N VAL A 111 -6.03 6.56 -0.14
CA VAL A 111 -6.00 5.44 -1.08
C VAL A 111 -7.28 4.63 -0.88
N THR A 112 -8.06 4.44 -1.94
CA THR A 112 -9.34 3.71 -1.94
C THR A 112 -9.21 2.35 -2.63
N PRO A 113 -10.22 1.46 -2.53
CA PRO A 113 -10.18 0.18 -3.24
C PRO A 113 -10.05 0.32 -4.76
N ARG A 114 -10.71 1.31 -5.36
CA ARG A 114 -10.60 1.61 -6.79
C ARG A 114 -9.25 2.20 -7.17
N TYR A 115 -8.68 3.03 -6.31
CA TYR A 115 -7.37 3.63 -6.53
C TYR A 115 -6.27 2.56 -6.53
N HIS A 116 -6.29 1.69 -5.51
CA HIS A 116 -5.29 0.63 -5.33
C HIS A 116 -5.53 -0.56 -6.27
N SER A 117 -6.77 -0.82 -6.71
CA SER A 117 -7.01 -1.92 -7.65
C SER A 117 -6.29 -1.71 -8.98
N LEU A 118 -6.23 -0.47 -9.48
CA LEU A 118 -5.51 -0.15 -10.71
C LEU A 118 -4.02 -0.45 -10.61
N HIS A 119 -3.42 -0.27 -9.44
CA HIS A 119 -2.03 -0.64 -9.18
C HIS A 119 -1.76 -2.14 -9.36
N HIS A 120 -2.74 -2.98 -9.02
CA HIS A 120 -2.69 -4.44 -9.17
C HIS A 120 -2.97 -4.95 -10.60
N THR A 121 -3.31 -4.04 -11.52
CA THR A 121 -3.48 -4.39 -12.94
C THR A 121 -2.14 -4.44 -13.66
N GLN A 122 -2.14 -4.93 -14.90
CA GLN A 122 -0.98 -4.90 -15.78
C GLN A 122 -0.46 -3.50 -16.11
N VAL A 123 -1.25 -2.44 -15.85
CA VAL A 123 -0.75 -1.07 -15.94
C VAL A 123 0.42 -0.87 -14.96
N GLY A 124 0.36 -1.52 -13.77
CA GLY A 124 1.42 -1.59 -12.76
C GLY A 124 1.97 -0.23 -12.32
N ALA A 125 2.97 -0.20 -11.43
CA ALA A 125 3.88 0.93 -11.17
C ALA A 125 3.30 2.36 -10.98
N TYR A 126 1.99 2.52 -10.78
CA TYR A 126 1.30 3.76 -10.45
C TYR A 126 0.45 3.54 -9.19
N ASN A 127 0.02 4.61 -8.53
CA ASN A 127 -0.86 4.54 -7.36
C ASN A 127 -0.27 3.67 -6.23
N MET A 128 0.98 3.94 -5.86
CA MET A 128 1.78 3.18 -4.90
C MET A 128 1.61 3.63 -3.44
N GLY A 129 0.81 4.65 -3.16
CA GLY A 129 0.48 5.06 -1.79
C GLY A 129 -0.18 3.95 -0.96
N SER A 130 -0.02 3.99 0.36
CA SER A 130 -0.67 3.01 1.27
C SER A 130 -1.91 3.59 1.94
N TYR A 131 -1.77 4.78 2.53
CA TYR A 131 -2.83 5.50 3.23
C TYR A 131 -3.22 6.73 2.46
N PHE A 132 -2.23 7.54 2.04
CA PHE A 132 -2.49 8.82 1.42
C PHE A 132 -2.06 8.85 -0.05
N THR A 133 -2.83 9.57 -0.87
CA THR A 133 -2.50 9.75 -2.30
C THR A 133 -1.49 10.87 -2.54
N ILE A 134 -1.07 11.57 -1.48
CA ILE A 134 -0.18 12.73 -1.55
C ILE A 134 1.14 12.41 -2.23
N PHE A 135 1.77 11.29 -1.90
CA PHE A 135 3.09 10.95 -2.44
C PHE A 135 3.03 10.56 -3.92
N ASP A 136 1.99 9.85 -4.33
CA ASP A 136 1.78 9.57 -5.75
C ASP A 136 1.64 10.86 -6.58
N ARG A 137 0.94 11.85 -6.03
CA ARG A 137 0.75 13.16 -6.69
C ARG A 137 2.03 13.98 -6.69
N LEU A 138 2.77 13.98 -5.58
CA LEU A 138 4.02 14.74 -5.44
C LEU A 138 5.13 14.20 -6.34
N PHE A 139 5.22 12.87 -6.49
CA PHE A 139 6.29 12.22 -7.25
C PHE A 139 5.87 11.76 -8.66
N GLY A 140 4.65 12.08 -9.08
CA GLY A 140 4.19 11.84 -10.45
C GLY A 140 3.84 10.37 -10.77
N THR A 141 3.54 9.56 -9.76
CA THR A 141 3.08 8.17 -9.92
C THR A 141 1.57 8.02 -9.79
N TYR A 142 0.83 9.14 -9.74
CA TYR A 142 -0.63 9.13 -9.75
C TYR A 142 -1.20 8.79 -11.14
N LEU A 143 -2.03 7.76 -11.18
CA LEU A 143 -2.88 7.41 -12.32
C LEU A 143 -4.34 7.67 -11.95
N ASN A 144 -4.99 8.54 -12.73
CA ASN A 144 -6.39 8.89 -12.51
C ASN A 144 -7.31 7.68 -12.73
N PRO A 145 -8.06 7.23 -11.72
CA PRO A 145 -8.95 6.09 -11.88
C PRO A 145 -10.08 6.28 -12.90
N ASP A 146 -10.48 7.52 -13.20
CA ASP A 146 -11.49 7.81 -14.21
C ASP A 146 -10.92 7.78 -15.65
N SER A 147 -9.59 7.70 -15.80
CA SER A 147 -8.93 7.59 -17.11
C SER A 147 -8.80 6.17 -17.64
N VAL A 148 -9.16 5.17 -16.82
CA VAL A 148 -9.00 3.75 -17.12
C VAL A 148 -10.31 3.04 -16.82
N ASN A 149 -10.78 2.18 -17.73
CA ASN A 149 -11.89 1.28 -17.45
C ASN A 149 -11.38 0.05 -16.67
N PRO A 150 -11.75 -0.16 -15.39
CA PRO A 150 -11.27 -1.30 -14.61
C PRO A 150 -11.69 -2.66 -15.18
N ASP A 151 -12.85 -2.72 -15.87
CA ASP A 151 -13.37 -3.96 -16.46
C ASP A 151 -12.57 -4.40 -17.70
N GLU A 152 -11.78 -3.48 -18.28
CA GLU A 152 -10.88 -3.76 -19.41
C GLU A 152 -9.45 -4.08 -18.95
N GLN A 153 -9.16 -3.99 -17.65
CA GLN A 153 -7.83 -4.25 -17.13
C GLN A 153 -7.65 -5.70 -16.71
N THR A 154 -6.51 -6.27 -17.08
CA THR A 154 -6.12 -7.59 -16.58
C THR A 154 -5.41 -7.42 -15.25
N PHE A 155 -5.89 -8.14 -14.23
CA PHE A 155 -5.23 -8.26 -12.94
C PHE A 155 -4.17 -9.34 -12.98
N GLY A 156 -3.15 -9.15 -12.16
CA GLY A 156 -2.16 -10.17 -11.95
C GLY A 156 -1.06 -10.14 -13.01
N VAL A 157 0.17 -10.07 -12.55
CA VAL A 157 1.32 -10.51 -13.35
C VAL A 157 1.37 -12.03 -13.32
N VAL A 158 2.04 -12.65 -14.32
CA VAL A 158 2.16 -14.11 -14.48
C VAL A 158 2.29 -14.80 -13.12
N ASP A 159 1.31 -15.63 -12.74
CA ASP A 159 1.30 -16.29 -11.43
C ASP A 159 2.35 -17.41 -11.45
N PRO A 160 3.50 -17.24 -10.78
CA PRO A 160 4.51 -18.27 -10.80
C PRO A 160 4.09 -19.37 -9.79
N PRO A 161 4.62 -20.60 -9.85
CA PRO A 161 4.35 -21.62 -8.81
C PRO A 161 4.73 -21.12 -7.41
N ILE A 162 3.94 -21.43 -6.38
CA ILE A 162 4.30 -21.08 -4.98
C ILE A 162 5.45 -22.00 -4.53
N ASN A 163 6.53 -21.41 -4.03
CA ASN A 163 7.65 -22.11 -3.43
C ASN A 163 8.17 -21.34 -2.20
N TRP A 164 9.13 -21.92 -1.47
CA TRP A 164 9.67 -21.29 -0.26
C TRP A 164 10.38 -19.96 -0.54
N GLN A 165 11.05 -19.82 -1.69
CA GLN A 165 11.76 -18.61 -2.10
C GLN A 165 10.81 -17.41 -2.18
N LYS A 166 9.60 -17.61 -2.69
CA LYS A 166 8.56 -16.57 -2.72
C LYS A 166 7.98 -16.23 -1.36
N VAL A 167 7.77 -17.23 -0.50
CA VAL A 167 7.28 -16.98 0.86
C VAL A 167 8.29 -16.13 1.62
N VAL A 168 9.58 -16.40 1.43
CA VAL A 168 10.65 -15.58 1.98
C VAL A 168 10.74 -14.23 1.26
N GLY A 169 10.66 -14.22 -0.08
CA GLY A 169 10.90 -13.07 -0.94
C GLY A 169 12.38 -12.92 -1.28
N ILE A 170 12.97 -13.94 -1.92
CA ILE A 170 14.35 -13.97 -2.45
C ILE A 170 14.42 -14.66 -3.81
#